data_AF-U7MUR8-F1
#
_entry.id   AF-U7MUR8-F1
#
_cell.length_a   1.000
_cell.length_b   1.000
_cell.length_c   1.000
_cell.angle_alpha   90.00
_cell.angle_beta   90.00
_cell.angle_gamma   90.00
#
_symmetry.space_group_name_H-M   'P 1'
#
loop_
_entity.id
_entity.type
_entity.pdbx_description
1 polymer ?
#
loop_
_entity_poly.entity_id
_entity_poly.type
_entity_poly.pdbx_seq_one_letter_code
_entity_poly.pdbx_strand_id
1 'polypeptide(L)'
;MPSQEKALVFLTQTPEVLDPSDGQLAHLYGLTLSRAWMLRELAPHLGRKAQEVIADRTPAMLDSVKKQLVDGDFMATHWLTTYALLAIRADGADEPEL
;
A
#
# COMPACT_ATOMS: atom_id res chain seq x y z
N MET A 1 -5.70 11.63 19.65
CA MET A 1 -6.90 12.47 19.37
C MET A 1 -7.85 11.71 18.44
N PRO A 2 -9.17 11.85 18.57
CA PRO A 2 -10.15 11.12 17.74
C PRO A 2 -10.00 11.31 16.21
N SER A 3 -9.39 12.42 15.78
CA SER A 3 -9.11 12.73 14.37
C SER A 3 -7.99 11.88 13.77
N GLN A 4 -6.91 11.62 14.53
CA GLN A 4 -5.77 10.82 14.05
C GLN A 4 -6.16 9.35 13.84
N GLU A 5 -6.98 8.80 14.74
CA GLU A 5 -7.44 7.42 14.63
C GLU A 5 -8.35 7.23 13.40
N LYS A 6 -9.27 8.17 13.15
CA LYS A 6 -10.08 8.20 11.93
C LYS A 6 -9.23 8.32 10.66
N ALA A 7 -8.22 9.18 10.68
CA ALA A 7 -7.31 9.34 9.55
C ALA A 7 -6.54 8.03 9.26
N LEU A 8 -6.05 7.36 10.30
CA LEU A 8 -5.32 6.10 10.15
C LEU A 8 -6.22 4.98 9.60
N VAL A 9 -7.47 4.90 10.07
CA VAL A 9 -8.47 3.96 9.53
C VAL A 9 -8.72 4.23 8.05
N PHE A 10 -8.90 5.49 7.65
CA PHE A 10 -9.12 5.85 6.25
C PHE A 10 -7.90 5.58 5.35
N LEU A 11 -6.70 5.94 5.81
CA LEU A 11 -5.47 5.78 5.03
C LEU A 11 -5.05 4.31 4.85
N THR A 12 -5.54 3.42 5.69
CA THR A 12 -5.30 1.97 5.63
C THR A 12 -6.40 1.20 4.89
N GLN A 13 -7.35 1.88 4.26
CA GLN A 13 -8.34 1.26 3.37
C GLN A 13 -7.83 1.24 1.93
N THR A 14 -7.86 0.05 1.32
CA THR A 14 -7.65 -0.14 -0.12
C THR A 14 -8.86 0.42 -0.88
N PRO A 15 -8.69 1.39 -1.79
CA PRO A 15 -9.76 1.83 -2.68
C PRO A 15 -10.18 0.72 -3.65
N GLU A 16 -11.47 0.65 -3.94
CA GLU A 16 -12.00 -0.30 -4.91
C GLU A 16 -11.63 0.11 -6.35
N VAL A 17 -11.20 -0.86 -7.16
CA VAL A 17 -10.93 -0.68 -8.59
C VAL A 17 -11.99 -1.43 -9.37
N LEU A 18 -12.93 -0.70 -9.96
CA LEU A 18 -14.09 -1.28 -10.64
C LEU A 18 -13.75 -1.85 -12.02
N ASP A 19 -12.81 -1.23 -12.72
CA ASP A 19 -12.32 -1.69 -14.03
C ASP A 19 -10.78 -1.60 -14.06
N PRO A 20 -10.06 -2.74 -13.95
CA PRO A 20 -8.61 -2.78 -14.03
C PRO A 20 -8.02 -2.41 -15.40
N SER A 21 -8.83 -2.42 -16.46
CA SER A 21 -8.40 -2.03 -17.82
C SER A 21 -8.50 -0.52 -18.06
N ASP A 22 -9.25 0.20 -17.22
CA ASP A 22 -9.26 1.65 -17.21
C ASP A 22 -7.96 2.17 -16.57
N GLY A 23 -7.11 2.77 -17.39
CA GLY A 23 -5.83 3.32 -16.95
C GLY A 23 -5.94 4.34 -15.81
N GLN A 24 -7.05 5.07 -15.68
CA GLN A 24 -7.28 6.00 -14.55
C GLN A 24 -7.59 5.23 -13.27
N LEU A 25 -8.45 4.23 -13.34
CA LEU A 25 -8.82 3.43 -12.16
C LEU A 25 -7.66 2.54 -11.70
N ALA A 26 -6.82 2.06 -12.62
CA ALA A 26 -5.60 1.32 -12.30
C ALA A 26 -4.64 2.12 -11.39
N HIS A 27 -4.69 3.46 -11.38
CA HIS A 27 -3.86 4.27 -10.49
C HIS A 27 -4.17 4.07 -8.99
N LEU A 28 -5.36 3.57 -8.66
CA LEU A 28 -5.75 3.29 -7.28
C LEU A 28 -4.96 2.14 -6.66
N TYR A 29 -4.44 1.21 -7.47
CA TYR A 29 -3.51 0.18 -6.98
C TYR A 29 -2.21 0.81 -6.46
N GLY A 30 -1.67 1.78 -7.19
CA GLY A 30 -0.46 2.48 -6.75
C GLY A 30 -0.70 3.48 -5.64
N LEU A 31 -1.90 4.06 -5.55
CA LEU A 31 -2.31 4.80 -4.35
C LEU A 31 -2.29 3.91 -3.11
N THR A 32 -2.74 2.65 -3.24
CA THR A 32 -2.70 1.66 -2.15
C THR A 32 -1.26 1.37 -1.73
N LEU A 33 -0.38 1.08 -2.69
CA LEU A 33 1.04 0.79 -2.43
C LEU A 33 1.78 2.00 -1.82
N SER A 34 1.59 3.20 -2.40
CA SER A 34 2.24 4.41 -1.90
C SER A 34 1.79 4.76 -0.48
N ARG A 35 0.50 4.57 -0.14
CA ARG A 35 0.01 4.72 1.24
C ARG A 35 0.65 3.70 2.17
N ALA A 36 0.68 2.43 1.79
CA ALA A 36 1.31 1.40 2.61
C ALA A 36 2.79 1.73 2.90
N TRP A 37 3.53 2.13 1.88
CA TRP A 37 4.91 2.59 2.01
C TRP A 37 5.06 3.78 2.96
N MET A 38 4.38 4.89 2.69
CA MET A 38 4.52 6.12 3.49
C MET A 38 4.09 5.90 4.94
N LEU A 39 3.06 5.09 5.20
CA LEU A 39 2.63 4.76 6.55
C LEU A 39 3.69 3.93 7.30
N ARG A 40 4.32 2.95 6.64
CA ARG A 40 5.41 2.15 7.22
C ARG A 40 6.62 3.01 7.58
N GLU A 41 7.04 3.91 6.69
CA GLU A 41 8.11 4.88 6.94
C GLU A 41 7.81 5.81 8.12
N LEU A 42 6.55 6.22 8.29
CA LEU A 42 6.16 7.11 9.39
C LEU A 42 5.98 6.37 10.72
N ALA A 43 5.71 5.06 10.71
CA ALA A 43 5.36 4.30 11.91
C ALA A 43 6.36 4.47 13.07
N PRO A 44 7.70 4.42 12.87
CA PRO A 44 8.68 4.62 13.95
C PRO A 44 8.55 5.98 14.66
N HIS A 45 7.95 6.98 14.02
CA HIS A 45 7.77 8.33 14.54
C HIS A 45 6.39 8.58 15.17
N LEU A 46 5.51 7.57 15.18
CA LEU A 46 4.16 7.66 15.73
C LEU A 46 4.04 6.94 17.08
N GLY A 47 2.92 7.14 17.76
CA GLY A 47 2.62 6.44 19.01
C GLY A 47 2.33 4.94 18.79
N ARG A 48 2.55 4.12 19.83
CA ARG A 48 2.43 2.65 19.79
C ARG A 48 1.15 2.11 19.13
N LYS A 49 -0.01 2.68 19.47
CA LYS A 49 -1.30 2.27 18.89
C LYS A 49 -1.34 2.46 17.36
N ALA A 50 -0.71 3.52 16.84
CA ALA A 50 -0.67 3.75 15.40
C ALA A 50 0.30 2.78 14.71
N GLN A 51 1.44 2.48 15.35
CA GLN A 51 2.38 1.47 14.86
C GLN A 51 1.71 0.10 14.71
N GLU A 52 0.98 -0.35 15.74
CA GLU A 52 0.25 -1.62 15.73
C GLU A 52 -0.76 -1.69 14.58
N VAL A 53 -1.55 -0.62 14.37
CA VAL A 53 -2.53 -0.57 13.27
C VAL A 53 -1.86 -0.58 11.90
N ILE A 54 -0.73 0.12 11.73
CA ILE A 54 0.01 0.15 10.46
C ILE A 54 0.59 -1.25 10.16
N ALA A 55 1.21 -1.89 11.16
CA ALA A 55 1.77 -3.22 11.03
C ALA A 55 0.69 -4.27 10.72
N ASP A 56 -0.49 -4.16 11.32
CA ASP A 56 -1.62 -5.08 11.11
C ASP A 56 -2.24 -4.94 9.70
N ARG A 57 -2.41 -3.69 9.21
CA ARG A 57 -3.22 -3.44 8.01
C ARG A 57 -2.44 -3.38 6.72
N THR A 58 -1.20 -2.89 6.75
CA THR A 58 -0.44 -2.71 5.51
C THR A 58 -0.15 -4.03 4.77
N PRO A 59 0.07 -5.20 5.42
CA PRO A 59 0.21 -6.46 4.69
C PRO A 59 -1.00 -6.79 3.81
N ALA A 60 -2.22 -6.61 4.34
CA ALA A 60 -3.45 -6.84 3.58
C ALA A 60 -3.60 -5.86 2.39
N MET A 61 -3.09 -4.62 2.54
CA MET A 61 -3.04 -3.66 1.43
C MET A 61 -2.11 -4.15 0.30
N LEU A 62 -0.92 -4.67 0.63
CA LEU A 62 0.00 -5.23 -0.36
C LEU A 62 -0.58 -6.47 -1.04
N ASP A 63 -1.16 -7.40 -0.27
CA ASP A 63 -1.79 -8.61 -0.82
C ASP A 63 -2.95 -8.29 -1.77
N SER A 64 -3.73 -7.25 -1.46
CA SER A 64 -4.87 -6.82 -2.29
C SER A 64 -4.49 -6.41 -3.71
N VAL A 65 -3.25 -5.97 -3.93
CA VAL A 65 -2.76 -5.50 -5.23
C VAL A 65 -1.76 -6.45 -5.88
N LYS A 66 -1.33 -7.51 -5.17
CA LYS A 66 -0.26 -8.42 -5.61
C LYS A 66 -0.50 -9.00 -7.01
N LYS A 67 -1.72 -9.45 -7.31
CA LYS A 67 -2.04 -10.01 -8.64
C LYS A 67 -1.84 -9.01 -9.78
N GLN A 68 -2.11 -7.73 -9.53
CA GLN A 68 -1.99 -6.70 -10.55
C GLN A 68 -0.53 -6.36 -10.85
N LEU A 69 0.40 -6.60 -9.92
CA LEU A 69 1.83 -6.43 -10.15
C LEU A 69 2.39 -7.45 -11.14
N VAL A 70 1.82 -8.67 -11.17
CA VAL A 70 2.33 -9.79 -11.98
C VAL A 70 1.55 -9.99 -13.28
N ASP A 71 0.23 -9.81 -13.24
CA ASP A 71 -0.67 -10.17 -14.35
C ASP A 71 -1.22 -8.95 -15.12
N GLY A 72 -0.89 -7.72 -14.70
CA GLY A 72 -1.47 -6.49 -15.26
C GLY A 72 -0.81 -6.04 -16.58
N ASP A 73 -1.58 -5.29 -17.39
CA ASP A 73 -1.07 -4.65 -18.62
C ASP A 73 0.12 -3.74 -18.31
N PHE A 74 1.12 -3.70 -19.18
CA PHE A 74 2.39 -2.98 -19.02
C PHE A 74 2.19 -1.50 -18.64
N MET A 75 1.15 -0.86 -19.19
CA MET A 75 0.77 0.52 -18.85
C MET A 75 0.28 0.68 -17.41
N ALA A 76 -0.35 -0.35 -16.84
CA ALA A 76 -0.78 -0.38 -15.44
C ALA A 76 0.35 -0.77 -14.49
N THR A 77 1.34 -1.56 -14.91
CA THR A 77 2.29 -2.24 -13.99
C THR A 77 3.68 -1.63 -13.87
N HIS A 78 4.18 -0.94 -14.90
CA HIS A 78 5.60 -0.52 -14.92
C HIS A 78 5.98 0.44 -13.79
N TRP A 79 5.03 1.21 -13.27
CA TRP A 79 5.24 2.17 -12.18
C TRP A 79 4.83 1.62 -10.80
N LEU A 80 3.97 0.60 -10.74
CA LEU A 80 3.53 -0.04 -9.50
C LEU A 80 4.67 -0.77 -8.79
N THR A 81 5.58 -1.38 -9.56
CA THR A 81 6.74 -2.12 -9.03
C THR A 81 7.61 -1.24 -8.12
N THR A 82 7.82 0.03 -8.48
CA THR A 82 8.58 0.98 -7.65
C THR A 82 7.93 1.16 -6.27
N TYR A 83 6.62 1.37 -6.23
CA TYR A 83 5.90 1.58 -4.96
C TYR A 83 5.82 0.31 -4.12
N ALA A 84 5.66 -0.86 -4.74
CA ALA A 84 5.69 -2.14 -4.04
C ALA A 84 7.03 -2.38 -3.37
N LEU A 85 8.13 -2.15 -4.09
CA LEU A 85 9.48 -2.35 -3.57
C LEU A 85 9.78 -1.41 -2.39
N LEU A 86 9.38 -0.14 -2.50
CA LEU A 86 9.49 0.82 -1.40
C LEU A 86 8.66 0.39 -0.19
N ALA A 87 7.42 -0.08 -0.40
CA ALA A 87 6.55 -0.53 0.69
C ALA A 87 7.12 -1.75 1.44
N ILE A 88 7.73 -2.69 0.73
CA ILE A 88 8.32 -3.90 1.31
C ILE A 88 9.56 -3.55 2.14
N ARG A 89 10.47 -2.73 1.59
CA ARG A 89 11.70 -2.32 2.28
C ARG A 89 11.44 -1.51 3.55
N ALA A 90 10.39 -0.69 3.56
CA ALA A 90 10.00 0.08 4.75
C ALA A 90 9.59 -0.79 5.96
N ASP A 91 9.19 -2.05 5.73
CA ASP A 91 8.83 -3.01 6.78
C ASP A 91 10.05 -3.77 7.34
N GLY A 92 11.26 -3.48 6.83
CA GLY A 92 12.47 -4.20 7.18
C GLY A 92 12.57 -5.61 6.61
N ALA A 93 11.69 -5.97 5.67
CA ALA A 93 11.78 -7.22 4.93
C ALA A 93 12.94 -7.17 3.93
N ASP A 94 13.75 -8.24 3.87
CA ASP A 94 14.69 -8.47 2.78
C ASP A 94 13.96 -8.57 1.44
N GLU A 95 14.69 -8.39 0.32
CA GLU A 95 14.10 -8.34 -1.02
C GLU A 95 13.06 -9.44 -1.25
N PRO A 96 11.87 -9.09 -1.78
CA PRO A 96 10.83 -10.08 -2.01
C PRO A 96 11.33 -11.09 -3.04
N GLU A 97 11.19 -12.39 -2.75
CA GLU A 97 11.22 -13.41 -3.80
C GLU A 97 10.07 -13.12 -4.77
N LEU A 98 10.44 -12.61 -5.96
CA LEU A 98 9.55 -12.35 -7.09
C LEU A 98 9.25 -13.64 -7.85
#